data_AF-A0A1H1Y0U2-F1
#
_entry.id   AF-A0A1H1Y0U2-F1
#
_cell.length_a   1.000
_cell.length_b   1.000
_cell.length_c   1.000
_cell.angle_alpha   90.00
_cell.angle_beta   90.00
_cell.angle_gamma   90.00
#
_symmetry.space_group_name_H-M   'P 1'
#
loop_
_entity.id
_entity.type
_entity.pdbx_description
1 polymer ?
#
loop_
_entity_poly.entity_id
_entity_poly.type
_entity_poly.pdbx_seq_one_letter_code
_entity_poly.pdbx_strand_id
1 'polypeptide(L)'
;MLTAAESDPSSDFWEQLFEQARHIGISDDDQALLLRRLPEIAGRYSPTEQDSVLFLAGQIAADLDEARWPGFREELAALRLLAGGWLTSPAGPQDFLYRLQAMVALEGDALWGAELGRIVDDEIEVECPHCGTMLFVAFGDGGHFATHEDYATKTVVEQTPLLPASPADLDGAGQRLYQASVQHGQTAIATALTYLFGHAICTQCSTEFRVSDQVSRY
;
A
#
# COMPACT_ATOMS: atom_id res chain seq x y z
N MET A 1 18.23 15.78 -11.46
CA MET A 1 16.89 15.20 -11.62
C MET A 1 15.87 15.95 -10.76
N LEU A 2 16.01 15.98 -9.44
CA LEU A 2 15.09 16.70 -8.53
C LEU A 2 14.82 18.17 -8.90
N THR A 3 15.86 18.95 -9.24
CA THR A 3 15.68 20.37 -9.65
C THR A 3 14.81 20.54 -10.90
N ALA A 4 14.90 19.59 -11.84
CA ALA A 4 14.07 19.60 -13.03
C ALA A 4 12.62 19.19 -12.70
N ALA A 5 12.46 18.20 -11.81
CA ALA A 5 11.16 17.76 -11.34
C ALA A 5 10.42 18.84 -10.52
N GLU A 6 11.09 19.54 -9.60
CA GLU A 6 10.43 20.55 -8.75
C GLU A 6 9.98 21.81 -9.51
N SER A 7 10.45 21.99 -10.75
CA SER A 7 10.06 23.12 -11.60
C SER A 7 8.69 22.92 -12.25
N ASP A 8 8.19 21.67 -12.31
CA ASP A 8 6.90 21.31 -12.91
C ASP A 8 6.33 20.04 -12.22
N PRO A 9 5.19 20.13 -11.50
CA PRO A 9 4.60 18.97 -10.82
C PRO A 9 4.21 17.84 -11.77
N SER A 10 4.01 18.12 -13.06
CA SER A 10 3.68 17.14 -14.10
C SER A 10 4.91 16.62 -14.86
N SER A 11 6.12 16.93 -14.40
CA SER A 11 7.34 16.50 -15.07
C SER A 11 7.55 14.98 -15.00
N ASP A 12 7.88 14.36 -16.15
CA ASP A 12 8.30 12.95 -16.25
C ASP A 12 9.50 12.59 -15.34
N PHE A 13 10.25 13.59 -14.85
CA PHE A 13 11.33 13.35 -13.89
C PHE A 13 10.82 12.84 -12.53
N TRP A 14 9.55 13.10 -12.18
CA TRP A 14 8.94 12.53 -10.98
C TRP A 14 8.75 11.02 -11.12
N GLU A 15 8.22 10.57 -12.26
CA GLU A 15 8.07 9.14 -12.55
C GLU A 15 9.43 8.45 -12.55
N GLN A 16 10.46 9.04 -13.17
CA GLN A 16 11.82 8.49 -13.13
C GLN A 16 12.38 8.36 -11.70
N LEU A 17 12.15 9.35 -10.83
CA LEU A 17 12.55 9.28 -9.42
C LEU A 17 11.80 8.18 -8.67
N PHE A 18 10.49 8.06 -8.92
CA PHE A 18 9.66 7.05 -8.28
C PHE A 18 10.06 5.63 -8.71
N GLU A 19 10.22 5.40 -10.01
CA GLU A 19 10.67 4.12 -10.57
C GLU A 19 12.08 3.76 -10.09
N GLN A 20 12.98 4.74 -9.98
CA GLN A 20 14.29 4.53 -9.38
C GLN A 20 14.17 4.10 -7.91
N ALA A 21 13.36 4.80 -7.10
CA ALA A 21 13.14 4.46 -5.70
C ALA A 21 12.58 3.03 -5.56
N ARG A 22 11.59 2.68 -6.38
CA ARG A 22 10.88 1.40 -6.31
C ARG A 22 11.70 0.20 -6.77
N HIS A 23 12.50 0.33 -7.84
CA HIS A 23 13.13 -0.82 -8.50
C HIS A 23 14.65 -0.89 -8.37
N ILE A 24 15.31 0.25 -8.27
CA ILE A 24 16.79 0.32 -8.24
C ILE A 24 17.28 0.60 -6.83
N GLY A 25 16.49 1.36 -6.06
CA GLY A 25 16.89 1.95 -4.80
C GLY A 25 17.56 3.31 -4.99
N ILE A 26 17.45 4.13 -3.95
CA ILE A 26 18.11 5.42 -3.84
C ILE A 26 19.14 5.30 -2.71
N SER A 27 20.34 5.85 -2.91
CA SER A 27 21.39 5.82 -1.89
C SER A 27 20.94 6.51 -0.60
N ASP A 28 21.49 6.11 0.55
CA ASP A 28 21.10 6.69 1.84
C ASP A 28 21.27 8.22 1.88
N ASP A 29 22.33 8.74 1.27
CA ASP A 29 22.62 10.17 1.18
C ASP A 29 21.59 10.90 0.29
N ASP A 30 21.21 10.28 -0.84
CA ASP A 30 20.19 10.84 -1.74
C ASP A 30 18.80 10.78 -1.12
N GLN A 31 18.45 9.70 -0.41
CA GLN A 31 17.20 9.60 0.36
C GLN A 31 17.15 10.70 1.43
N ALA A 32 18.25 10.92 2.15
CA ALA A 32 18.33 11.98 3.15
C ALA A 32 18.16 13.38 2.54
N LEU A 33 18.76 13.63 1.37
CA LEU A 33 18.59 14.87 0.63
C LEU A 33 17.13 15.06 0.18
N LEU A 34 16.51 14.02 -0.36
CA LEU A 34 15.13 14.05 -0.83
C LEU A 34 14.15 14.30 0.33
N LEU A 35 14.23 13.53 1.41
CA LEU A 35 13.34 13.70 2.57
C LEU A 35 13.38 15.12 3.16
N ARG A 36 14.56 15.75 3.16
CA ARG A 36 14.71 17.15 3.61
C ARG A 36 14.11 18.18 2.66
N ARG A 37 13.96 17.85 1.38
CA ARG A 37 13.48 18.77 0.33
C ARG A 37 11.99 18.60 0.03
N LEU A 38 11.49 17.37 0.08
CA LEU A 38 10.11 17.03 -0.32
C LEU A 38 9.02 17.81 0.45
N PRO A 39 9.14 18.09 1.77
CA PRO A 39 8.12 18.90 2.47
C PRO A 39 7.98 20.31 1.87
N GLU A 40 9.10 20.95 1.55
CA GLU A 40 9.11 22.27 0.93
C GLU A 40 8.50 22.23 -0.47
N ILE A 41 8.85 21.21 -1.27
CA ILE A 41 8.36 21.05 -2.64
C ILE A 41 6.85 20.80 -2.64
N ALA A 42 6.39 19.82 -1.85
CA ALA A 42 4.97 19.48 -1.74
C ALA A 42 4.12 20.68 -1.27
N GLY A 43 4.66 21.50 -0.36
CA GLY A 43 4.00 22.71 0.13
C GLY A 43 3.81 23.82 -0.92
N ARG A 44 4.46 23.76 -2.09
CA ARG A 44 4.26 24.70 -3.20
C ARG A 44 3.07 24.34 -4.09
N TYR A 45 2.62 23.09 -4.05
CA TYR A 45 1.58 22.57 -4.92
C TYR A 45 0.22 22.51 -4.22
N SER A 46 -0.86 22.61 -4.99
CA SER A 46 -2.20 22.31 -4.46
C SER A 46 -2.34 20.82 -4.16
N PRO A 47 -3.25 20.40 -3.27
CA PRO A 47 -3.44 18.98 -2.95
C PRO A 47 -3.62 18.07 -4.17
N THR A 48 -4.28 18.55 -5.23
CA THR A 48 -4.49 17.78 -6.47
C THR A 48 -3.24 17.63 -7.36
N GLU A 49 -2.19 18.39 -7.08
CA GLU A 49 -0.92 18.39 -7.83
C GLU A 49 0.21 17.72 -7.02
N GLN A 50 -0.09 17.21 -5.82
CA GLN A 50 0.91 16.64 -4.92
C GLN A 50 1.20 15.15 -5.14
N ASP A 51 0.44 14.47 -6.02
CA ASP A 51 0.55 13.02 -6.25
C ASP A 51 2.00 12.57 -6.42
N SER A 52 2.69 13.10 -7.43
CA SER A 52 4.09 12.79 -7.75
C SER A 52 5.04 12.92 -6.55
N VAL A 53 4.88 13.99 -5.77
CA VAL A 53 5.79 14.30 -4.65
C VAL A 53 5.51 13.40 -3.46
N LEU A 54 4.24 13.18 -3.13
CA LEU A 54 3.83 12.39 -1.97
C LEU A 54 3.95 10.89 -2.21
N PHE A 55 3.78 10.41 -3.45
CA PHE A 55 4.11 9.04 -3.82
C PHE A 55 5.61 8.76 -3.66
N LEU A 56 6.48 9.65 -4.16
CA LEU A 56 7.92 9.50 -3.95
C LEU A 56 8.29 9.54 -2.46
N ALA A 57 7.69 10.47 -1.70
CA ALA A 57 7.90 10.57 -0.27
C ALA A 57 7.50 9.28 0.46
N GLY A 58 6.35 8.71 0.12
CA GLY A 58 5.88 7.43 0.66
C GLY A 58 6.80 6.28 0.32
N GLN A 59 7.28 6.18 -0.93
CA GLN A 59 8.22 5.14 -1.35
C GLN A 59 9.54 5.20 -0.57
N ILE A 60 10.16 6.39 -0.48
CA ILE A 60 11.39 6.57 0.29
C ILE A 60 11.15 6.27 1.77
N ALA A 61 10.00 6.68 2.30
CA ALA A 61 9.63 6.41 3.68
C ALA A 61 9.49 4.90 3.95
N ALA A 62 8.85 4.15 3.06
CA ALA A 62 8.74 2.70 3.19
C ALA A 62 10.12 2.01 3.19
N ASP A 63 11.12 2.58 2.51
CA ASP A 63 12.49 2.03 2.42
C ASP A 63 13.38 2.36 3.62
N LEU A 64 12.98 3.28 4.48
CA LEU A 64 13.74 3.60 5.68
C LEU A 64 13.68 2.45 6.69
N ASP A 65 14.84 2.01 7.16
CA ASP A 65 14.92 1.06 8.26
C ASP A 65 14.57 1.71 9.61
N GLU A 66 14.36 0.86 10.63
CA GLU A 66 14.00 1.27 11.99
C GLU A 66 15.05 2.19 12.64
N ALA A 67 16.33 2.08 12.23
CA ALA A 67 17.42 2.90 12.78
C ALA A 67 17.46 4.31 12.16
N ARG A 68 17.10 4.44 10.88
CA ARG A 68 17.12 5.68 10.10
C ARG A 68 15.83 6.48 10.23
N TRP A 69 14.69 5.81 10.37
CA TRP A 69 13.37 6.45 10.49
C TRP A 69 13.31 7.59 11.53
N PRO A 70 13.82 7.44 12.77
CA PRO A 70 13.77 8.49 13.78
C PRO A 70 14.50 9.79 13.39
N GLY A 71 15.48 9.70 12.47
CA GLY A 71 16.29 10.83 12.02
C GLY A 71 15.56 11.81 11.11
N PHE A 72 14.39 11.43 10.57
CA PHE A 72 13.58 12.25 9.65
C PHE A 72 12.19 12.56 10.20
N ARG A 73 11.99 12.43 11.52
CA ARG A 73 10.66 12.53 12.14
C ARG A 73 9.95 13.86 11.84
N GLU A 74 10.69 14.95 11.76
CA GLU A 74 10.12 16.28 11.50
C GLU A 74 9.67 16.41 10.05
N GLU A 75 10.51 15.98 9.11
CA GLU A 75 10.21 15.96 7.68
C GLU A 75 9.01 15.06 7.37
N LEU A 76 9.00 13.85 7.96
CA LEU A 76 7.91 12.89 7.81
C LEU A 76 6.62 13.42 8.42
N ALA A 77 6.68 14.08 9.58
CA ALA A 77 5.50 14.73 10.16
C ALA A 77 4.94 15.85 9.27
N ALA A 78 5.80 16.65 8.65
CA ALA A 78 5.38 17.69 7.70
C ALA A 78 4.73 17.09 6.44
N LEU A 79 5.30 16.00 5.90
CA LEU A 79 4.74 15.28 4.76
C LEU A 79 3.40 14.62 5.10
N ARG A 80 3.24 14.03 6.30
CA ARG A 80 1.95 13.48 6.76
C ARG A 80 0.86 14.55 6.84
N LEU A 81 1.20 15.75 7.30
CA LEU A 81 0.23 16.85 7.36
C LEU A 81 -0.28 17.23 5.96
N LEU A 82 0.61 17.28 4.97
CA LEU A 82 0.26 17.52 3.57
C LEU A 82 -0.56 16.35 3.00
N ALA A 83 -0.13 15.11 3.27
CA ALA A 83 -0.81 13.89 2.85
C ALA A 83 -2.24 13.78 3.38
N GLY A 84 -2.53 14.34 4.57
CA GLY A 84 -3.90 14.42 5.09
C GLY A 84 -4.85 15.21 4.18
N GLY A 85 -4.42 16.39 3.70
CA GLY A 85 -5.21 17.19 2.75
C GLY A 85 -5.32 16.51 1.38
N TRP A 86 -4.24 15.90 0.92
CA TRP A 86 -4.18 15.11 -0.31
C TRP A 86 -5.14 13.93 -0.31
N LEU A 87 -5.25 13.19 0.80
CA LEU A 87 -6.18 12.05 0.94
C LEU A 87 -7.65 12.50 0.88
N THR A 88 -7.96 13.73 1.31
CA THR A 88 -9.33 14.29 1.21
C THR A 88 -9.71 14.77 -0.19
N SER A 89 -8.72 14.89 -1.10
CA SER A 89 -8.97 15.32 -2.46
C SER A 89 -9.65 14.19 -3.27
N PRO A 90 -10.55 14.51 -4.22
CA PRO A 90 -11.21 13.49 -5.04
C PRO A 90 -10.19 12.57 -5.72
N ALA A 91 -10.48 11.26 -5.70
CA ALA A 91 -9.64 10.21 -6.26
C ALA A 91 -10.51 9.01 -6.65
N GLY A 92 -10.11 8.30 -7.71
CA GLY A 92 -10.64 6.96 -7.96
C GLY A 92 -10.19 5.97 -6.88
N PRO A 93 -10.76 4.75 -6.84
CA PRO A 93 -10.37 3.74 -5.85
C PRO A 93 -8.87 3.40 -5.89
N GLN A 94 -8.34 3.16 -7.08
CA GLN A 94 -6.92 2.86 -7.28
C GLN A 94 -6.01 3.98 -6.78
N ASP A 95 -6.28 5.22 -7.20
CA ASP A 95 -5.49 6.38 -6.76
C ASP A 95 -5.57 6.51 -5.24
N PHE A 96 -6.77 6.44 -4.66
CA PHE A 96 -6.95 6.51 -3.20
C PHE A 96 -6.13 5.44 -2.47
N LEU A 97 -6.09 4.21 -2.97
CA LEU A 97 -5.33 3.12 -2.36
C LEU A 97 -3.84 3.45 -2.31
N TYR A 98 -3.27 3.94 -3.42
CA TYR A 98 -1.88 4.38 -3.45
C TYR A 98 -1.64 5.59 -2.54
N ARG A 99 -2.60 6.53 -2.44
CA ARG A 99 -2.52 7.67 -1.51
C ARG A 99 -2.49 7.20 -0.06
N LEU A 100 -3.34 6.23 0.27
CA LEU A 100 -3.41 5.62 1.59
C LEU A 100 -2.11 4.87 1.90
N GLN A 101 -1.56 4.12 0.95
CA GLN A 101 -0.26 3.45 1.11
C GLN A 101 0.85 4.45 1.43
N ALA A 102 0.97 5.53 0.66
CA ALA A 102 1.99 6.56 0.90
C ALA A 102 1.81 7.22 2.28
N MET A 103 0.56 7.51 2.68
CA MET A 103 0.27 8.02 4.02
C MET A 103 0.75 7.05 5.11
N VAL A 104 0.43 5.77 4.99
CA VAL A 104 0.79 4.70 5.94
C VAL A 104 2.31 4.53 6.04
N ALA A 105 3.02 4.60 4.90
CA ALA A 105 4.48 4.62 4.87
C ALA A 105 5.03 5.80 5.66
N LEU A 106 4.49 7.01 5.44
CA LEU A 106 4.87 8.22 6.18
C LEU A 106 4.57 8.11 7.69
N GLU A 107 3.65 7.23 8.11
CA GLU A 107 3.40 6.95 9.53
C GLU A 107 4.43 6.03 10.19
N GLY A 108 5.25 5.35 9.38
CA GLY A 108 6.28 4.41 9.81
C GLY A 108 5.86 2.95 9.78
N ASP A 109 4.72 2.64 9.14
CA ASP A 109 4.33 1.24 8.92
C ASP A 109 4.99 0.74 7.62
N ALA A 110 6.15 0.11 7.77
CA ALA A 110 6.99 -0.31 6.65
C ALA A 110 6.35 -1.42 5.80
N LEU A 111 5.50 -2.27 6.39
CA LEU A 111 4.85 -3.35 5.66
C LEU A 111 3.73 -2.79 4.79
N TRP A 112 2.74 -2.14 5.41
CA TRP A 112 1.59 -1.63 4.67
C TRP A 112 1.92 -0.39 3.84
N GLY A 113 2.99 0.33 4.18
CA GLY A 113 3.56 1.40 3.36
C GLY A 113 4.17 0.92 2.05
N ALA A 114 4.53 -0.37 1.93
CA ALA A 114 5.08 -0.98 0.73
C ALA A 114 4.06 -1.86 -0.02
N GLU A 115 3.27 -2.63 0.73
CA GLU A 115 2.50 -3.75 0.17
C GLU A 115 1.01 -3.47 -0.04
N LEU A 116 0.45 -2.40 0.52
CA LEU A 116 -1.00 -2.15 0.50
C LEU A 116 -1.56 -2.08 -0.93
N GLY A 117 -0.82 -1.50 -1.87
CA GLY A 117 -1.21 -1.34 -3.27
C GLY A 117 -1.39 -2.67 -4.00
N ARG A 118 -0.92 -3.79 -3.45
CA ARG A 118 -1.14 -5.12 -4.04
C ARG A 118 -2.61 -5.51 -4.12
N ILE A 119 -3.48 -4.93 -3.29
CA ILE A 119 -4.91 -5.22 -3.35
C ILE A 119 -5.63 -4.53 -4.52
N VAL A 120 -4.93 -3.72 -5.33
CA VAL A 120 -5.53 -2.99 -6.46
C VAL A 120 -6.11 -3.90 -7.52
N ASP A 121 -5.48 -5.06 -7.72
CA ASP A 121 -5.87 -6.05 -8.74
C ASP A 121 -6.88 -7.06 -8.18
N ASP A 122 -7.53 -6.74 -7.05
CA ASP A 122 -8.52 -7.56 -6.36
C ASP A 122 -8.02 -8.95 -5.93
N GLU A 123 -6.70 -9.17 -5.95
CA GLU A 123 -6.06 -10.39 -5.51
C GLU A 123 -4.72 -10.14 -4.80
N ILE A 124 -4.32 -11.07 -3.95
CA ILE A 124 -2.98 -11.11 -3.40
C ILE A 124 -2.45 -12.54 -3.36
N GLU A 125 -1.17 -12.70 -3.67
CA GLU A 125 -0.45 -13.96 -3.51
C GLU A 125 0.17 -14.06 -2.12
N VAL A 126 -0.12 -15.16 -1.43
CA VAL A 126 0.41 -15.48 -0.10
C VAL A 126 0.82 -16.95 -0.03
N GLU A 127 1.78 -17.24 0.84
CA GLU A 127 2.20 -18.62 1.10
C GLU A 127 1.36 -19.23 2.23
N CYS A 128 0.94 -20.49 2.09
CA CYS A 128 0.32 -21.21 3.20
C CYS A 128 1.36 -21.48 4.31
N PRO A 129 1.12 -21.06 5.57
CA PRO A 129 2.10 -21.22 6.64
C PRO A 129 2.37 -22.67 7.06
N HIS A 130 1.54 -23.62 6.62
CA HIS A 130 1.68 -25.03 6.98
C HIS A 130 2.39 -25.85 5.88
N CYS A 131 1.94 -25.75 4.63
CA CYS A 131 2.46 -26.59 3.53
C CYS A 131 3.32 -25.82 2.52
N GLY A 132 3.53 -24.52 2.70
CA GLY A 132 4.36 -23.68 1.84
C GLY A 132 3.82 -23.49 0.41
N THR A 133 2.55 -23.84 0.18
CA THR A 133 1.93 -23.73 -1.14
C THR A 133 1.48 -22.28 -1.36
N MET A 134 1.86 -21.71 -2.49
CA MET A 134 1.37 -20.39 -2.91
C MET A 134 -0.13 -20.45 -3.20
N LEU A 135 -0.85 -19.45 -2.69
CA LEU A 135 -2.28 -19.28 -2.84
C LEU A 135 -2.56 -17.91 -3.44
N PHE A 136 -3.43 -17.88 -4.44
CA PHE A 136 -4.16 -16.69 -4.80
C PHE A 136 -5.29 -16.49 -3.81
N VAL A 137 -5.39 -15.28 -3.24
CA VAL A 137 -6.49 -14.82 -2.41
C VAL A 137 -7.21 -13.73 -3.19
N ALA A 138 -8.33 -14.09 -3.82
CA ALA A 138 -9.12 -13.21 -4.67
C ALA A 138 -10.34 -12.68 -3.91
N PHE A 139 -10.61 -11.37 -4.00
CA PHE A 139 -11.69 -10.68 -3.29
C PHE A 139 -12.37 -9.58 -4.13
N GLY A 140 -12.37 -9.73 -5.45
CA GLY A 140 -13.05 -8.82 -6.40
C GLY A 140 -14.39 -9.33 -6.92
N ASP A 141 -14.81 -8.77 -8.05
CA ASP A 141 -16.08 -9.10 -8.71
C ASP A 141 -16.19 -10.57 -9.15
N GLY A 142 -15.05 -11.24 -9.35
CA GLY A 142 -14.96 -12.66 -9.68
C GLY A 142 -15.29 -13.62 -8.52
N GLY A 143 -15.44 -13.11 -7.31
CA GLY A 143 -15.74 -13.87 -6.10
C GLY A 143 -14.69 -13.71 -5.01
N HIS A 144 -14.95 -14.36 -3.88
CA HIS A 144 -14.13 -14.27 -2.67
C HIS A 144 -13.64 -15.66 -2.26
N PHE A 145 -12.47 -16.05 -2.75
CA PHE A 145 -11.94 -17.40 -2.55
C PHE A 145 -10.40 -17.42 -2.45
N ALA A 146 -9.90 -18.53 -1.92
CA ALA A 146 -8.49 -18.91 -2.01
C ALA A 146 -8.33 -20.12 -2.94
N THR A 147 -7.24 -20.16 -3.70
CA THR A 147 -6.88 -21.30 -4.55
C THR A 147 -5.37 -21.41 -4.74
N HIS A 148 -4.84 -22.63 -4.84
CA HIS A 148 -3.43 -22.87 -5.19
C HIS A 148 -3.23 -23.09 -6.68
N GLU A 149 -4.31 -23.07 -7.46
CA GLU A 149 -4.28 -23.27 -8.90
C GLU A 149 -4.31 -21.92 -9.63
N ASP A 150 -3.70 -21.88 -10.81
CA ASP A 150 -3.81 -20.73 -11.72
C ASP A 150 -5.24 -20.62 -12.28
N TYR A 151 -6.05 -19.81 -11.61
CA TYR A 151 -7.44 -19.55 -11.96
C TYR A 151 -7.61 -18.52 -13.08
N ALA A 152 -6.52 -17.85 -13.49
CA ALA A 152 -6.53 -16.95 -14.65
C ALA A 152 -6.52 -17.76 -15.97
N THR A 153 -5.89 -18.92 -15.98
CA THR A 153 -5.80 -19.79 -17.18
C THR A 153 -6.74 -20.99 -17.14
N LYS A 154 -7.18 -21.44 -15.96
CA LYS A 154 -8.08 -22.58 -15.79
C LYS A 154 -9.53 -22.15 -15.59
N THR A 155 -10.46 -22.82 -16.27
CA THR A 155 -11.90 -22.54 -16.17
C THR A 155 -12.57 -23.12 -14.93
N VAL A 156 -11.98 -24.17 -14.33
CA VAL A 156 -12.44 -24.80 -13.09
C VAL A 156 -11.21 -25.06 -12.25
N VAL A 157 -11.19 -24.48 -11.06
CA VAL A 157 -10.14 -24.68 -10.05
C VAL A 157 -10.78 -25.06 -8.72
N GLU A 158 -10.03 -25.76 -7.89
CA GLU A 158 -10.40 -25.94 -6.50
C GLU A 158 -10.40 -24.60 -5.77
N GLN A 159 -11.48 -24.31 -5.04
CA GLN A 159 -11.67 -23.05 -4.31
C GLN A 159 -12.18 -23.33 -2.91
N THR A 160 -11.68 -22.57 -1.95
CA THR A 160 -12.27 -22.46 -0.62
C THR A 160 -12.70 -21.03 -0.36
N PRO A 161 -13.81 -20.80 0.36
CA PRO A 161 -14.30 -19.44 0.61
C PRO A 161 -13.32 -18.66 1.49
N LEU A 162 -13.22 -17.34 1.25
CA LEU A 162 -12.61 -16.44 2.22
C LEU A 162 -13.56 -16.16 3.38
N LEU A 163 -12.98 -15.91 4.55
CA LEU A 163 -13.69 -15.58 5.76
C LEU A 163 -13.37 -14.11 6.12
N PRO A 164 -14.22 -13.14 5.74
CA PRO A 164 -13.94 -11.74 6.03
C PRO A 164 -13.96 -11.49 7.54
N ALA A 165 -13.04 -10.65 8.01
CA ALA A 165 -13.07 -10.12 9.35
C ALA A 165 -14.31 -9.23 9.53
N SER A 166 -14.96 -9.31 10.70
CA SER A 166 -15.94 -8.31 11.09
C SER A 166 -15.24 -6.95 11.23
N PRO A 167 -15.80 -5.84 10.71
CA PRO A 167 -15.23 -4.51 10.92
C PRO A 167 -15.03 -4.15 12.40
N ALA A 168 -15.84 -4.71 13.29
CA ALA A 168 -15.73 -4.49 14.74
C ALA A 168 -14.55 -5.24 15.38
N ASP A 169 -14.05 -6.28 14.71
CA ASP A 169 -12.96 -7.14 15.19
C ASP A 169 -11.60 -6.73 14.57
N LEU A 170 -11.60 -5.76 13.64
CA LEU A 170 -10.38 -5.19 13.09
C LEU A 170 -9.62 -4.41 14.17
N ASP A 171 -8.31 -4.61 14.20
CA ASP A 171 -7.37 -3.96 15.10
C ASP A 171 -6.16 -3.39 14.31
N GLY A 172 -5.28 -2.67 15.02
CA GLY A 172 -4.00 -2.23 14.49
C GLY A 172 -4.11 -1.52 13.13
N ALA A 173 -3.35 -2.00 12.14
CA ALA A 173 -3.37 -1.44 10.78
C ALA A 173 -4.71 -1.67 10.08
N GLY A 174 -5.32 -2.85 10.23
CA GLY A 174 -6.60 -3.19 9.58
C GLY A 174 -7.73 -2.24 9.99
N GLN A 175 -7.83 -1.91 11.28
CA GLN A 175 -8.81 -0.95 11.76
C GLN A 175 -8.59 0.44 11.15
N ARG A 176 -7.35 0.93 11.15
CA ARG A 176 -7.01 2.27 10.64
C ARG A 176 -7.30 2.39 9.15
N LEU A 177 -6.85 1.42 8.35
CA LEU A 177 -7.06 1.38 6.89
C LEU A 177 -8.55 1.30 6.55
N TYR A 178 -9.30 0.46 7.25
CA TYR A 178 -10.73 0.30 7.05
C TYR A 178 -11.48 1.61 7.35
N GLN A 179 -11.19 2.23 8.51
CA GLN A 179 -11.83 3.49 8.91
C GLN A 179 -11.51 4.62 7.93
N ALA A 180 -10.26 4.75 7.49
CA ALA A 180 -9.87 5.73 6.48
C ALA A 180 -10.64 5.51 5.17
N SER A 181 -10.73 4.26 4.70
CA SER A 181 -11.48 3.92 3.48
C SER A 181 -12.97 4.28 3.60
N VAL A 182 -13.61 3.95 4.72
CA VAL A 182 -15.03 4.30 4.98
C VAL A 182 -15.22 5.82 5.06
N GLN A 183 -14.36 6.52 5.79
CA GLN A 183 -14.45 7.97 5.95
C GLN A 183 -14.37 8.71 4.61
N HIS A 184 -13.61 8.18 3.66
CA HIS A 184 -13.42 8.76 2.33
C HIS A 184 -14.38 8.16 1.27
N GLY A 185 -15.37 7.35 1.67
CA GLY A 185 -16.39 6.80 0.78
C GLY A 185 -15.90 5.66 -0.13
N GLN A 186 -14.76 5.07 0.17
CA GLN A 186 -14.11 4.03 -0.62
C GLN A 186 -14.58 2.63 -0.19
N THR A 187 -15.86 2.33 -0.43
CA THR A 187 -16.53 1.11 0.06
C THR A 187 -15.91 -0.19 -0.49
N ALA A 188 -15.48 -0.20 -1.75
CA ALA A 188 -14.83 -1.37 -2.36
C ALA A 188 -13.53 -1.71 -1.62
N ILE A 189 -12.69 -0.71 -1.35
CA ILE A 189 -11.44 -0.86 -0.62
C ILE A 189 -11.71 -1.27 0.84
N ALA A 190 -12.67 -0.63 1.50
CA ALA A 190 -13.08 -1.03 2.85
C ALA A 190 -13.52 -2.51 2.90
N THR A 191 -14.18 -3.01 1.84
CA THR A 191 -14.59 -4.41 1.73
C THR A 191 -13.40 -5.33 1.51
N ALA A 192 -12.52 -5.02 0.56
CA ALA A 192 -11.27 -5.75 0.31
C ALA A 192 -10.42 -5.90 1.58
N LEU A 193 -10.33 -4.84 2.39
CA LEU A 193 -9.62 -4.86 3.67
C LEU A 193 -10.21 -5.86 4.68
N THR A 194 -11.51 -6.16 4.63
CA THR A 194 -12.09 -7.19 5.51
C THR A 194 -11.62 -8.59 5.13
N TYR A 195 -11.34 -8.85 3.85
CA TYR A 195 -10.76 -10.11 3.40
C TYR A 195 -9.26 -10.18 3.67
N LEU A 196 -8.52 -9.10 3.40
CA LEU A 196 -7.09 -8.99 3.67
C LEU A 196 -6.75 -9.23 5.15
N PHE A 197 -7.55 -8.67 6.06
CA PHE A 197 -7.38 -8.85 7.51
C PHE A 197 -8.21 -10.01 8.08
N GLY A 198 -8.93 -10.73 7.22
CA GLY A 198 -9.68 -11.94 7.51
C GLY A 198 -8.84 -13.21 7.34
N HIS A 199 -9.51 -14.32 7.05
CA HIS A 199 -8.86 -15.64 6.94
C HIS A 199 -9.08 -16.27 5.55
N ALA A 200 -8.09 -17.04 5.14
CA ALA A 200 -8.15 -17.93 4.00
C ALA A 200 -8.01 -19.38 4.48
N ILE A 201 -8.53 -20.32 3.70
CA ILE A 201 -8.32 -21.75 3.88
C ILE A 201 -7.45 -22.23 2.73
N CYS A 202 -6.39 -22.97 3.02
CA CYS A 202 -5.55 -23.54 1.97
C CYS A 202 -6.30 -24.68 1.26
N THR A 203 -6.47 -24.58 -0.05
CA THR A 203 -7.09 -25.64 -0.86
C THR A 203 -6.26 -26.94 -0.87
N GLN A 204 -4.95 -26.86 -0.68
CA GLN A 204 -4.06 -28.04 -0.70
C GLN A 204 -4.03 -28.83 0.62
N CYS A 205 -4.08 -28.16 1.78
CA CYS A 205 -3.93 -28.81 3.09
C CYS A 205 -5.01 -28.45 4.11
N SER A 206 -6.01 -27.66 3.72
CA SER A 206 -7.13 -27.20 4.54
C SER A 206 -6.75 -26.37 5.78
N THR A 207 -5.49 -25.92 5.88
CA THR A 207 -5.07 -25.01 6.95
C THR A 207 -5.77 -23.66 6.80
N GLU A 208 -6.47 -23.23 7.83
CA GLU A 208 -6.98 -21.86 7.96
C GLU A 208 -5.89 -20.94 8.53
N PHE A 209 -5.73 -19.75 7.96
CA PHE A 209 -4.75 -18.77 8.41
C PHE A 209 -5.21 -17.34 8.10
N ARG A 210 -4.69 -16.37 8.86
CA ARG A 210 -4.94 -14.95 8.61
C ARG A 210 -4.14 -14.48 7.40
N VAL A 211 -4.80 -13.87 6.41
CA VAL A 211 -4.16 -13.47 5.15
C VAL A 211 -3.07 -12.43 5.39
N SER A 212 -3.37 -11.40 6.19
CA SER A 212 -2.43 -10.33 6.53
C SER A 212 -1.11 -10.81 7.15
N ASP A 213 -1.13 -11.94 7.87
CA ASP A 213 0.06 -12.48 8.54
C ASP A 213 1.02 -13.14 7.55
N GLN A 214 0.56 -13.43 6.33
CA GLN A 214 1.34 -14.02 5.25
C GLN A 214 1.78 -12.99 4.20
N VAL A 215 1.42 -11.71 4.40
CA VAL A 215 1.93 -10.62 3.56
C VAL A 215 3.32 -10.26 4.07
N SER A 216 4.31 -10.46 3.21
CA SER A 216 5.69 -10.05 3.45
C SER A 216 6.14 -9.07 2.38
N ARG A 217 7.08 -8.21 2.76
CA ARG A 217 7.83 -7.38 1.82
C ARG A 217 8.84 -8.24 1.06
N TYR A 218 8.92 -8.07 -0.25
CA TYR A 218 9.91 -8.71 -1.12
C TYR A 218 11.17 -7.86 -1.32
#